data_AF-A0A3E2XQY6-F1
#
_entry.id   AF-A0A3E2XQY6-F1
#
_cell.length_a   1.000
_cell.length_b   1.000
_cell.length_c   1.000
_cell.angle_alpha   90.00
_cell.angle_beta   90.00
_cell.angle_gamma   90.00
#
_symmetry.space_group_name_H-M   'P 1'
#
loop_
_entity.id
_entity.type
_entity.pdbx_description
1 polymer ?
#
loop_
_entity_poly.entity_id
_entity_poly.type
_entity_poly.pdbx_seq_one_letter_code
_entity_poly.pdbx_strand_id
1 'polypeptide(L)'
;MILIRGIKGEQYARKIKKGIVDCRDVLSTLLEPPVTGYEFSDYYEKNFVKAAAALYGKEADIHEPEFLYDLMIHYVVPHMYLTYFHILNPKSLEWLDSFEDGDSFIAVDVQLDQLTQTAIGHEYFGAQMAYVDTIRELEQNGYNPFQAACMVSIEDLFEDKTKMIPWLRLYNTLAFALLCREKDDKFTDIENEFRIIAYDCPRIVNGRIQQAPRPAVLTGQTGMKYKGVLTAGMDSMFESNTYVFRDLKKSLREIIAEEKGMVTLDSQFKSIDIRDISDNYRFIGGKEQCAEFIKKSLASMPQERCVNKTIQRTYRREDIPDAVFTKSHRDVEY
;
A
#
# COMPACT_ATOMS: atom_id res chain seq x y z
N MET A 1 9.47 -3.50 -17.39
CA MET A 1 9.31 -2.04 -17.16
C MET A 1 10.37 -1.63 -16.15
N ILE A 2 11.10 -0.53 -16.36
CA ILE A 2 12.12 -0.10 -15.39
C ILE A 2 11.51 0.84 -14.36
N LEU A 3 11.67 0.47 -13.09
CA LEU A 3 11.27 1.22 -11.92
C LEU A 3 12.50 1.75 -11.20
N ILE A 4 12.46 2.99 -10.72
CA ILE A 4 13.54 3.64 -9.96
C ILE A 4 12.98 4.15 -8.64
N ARG A 5 13.72 4.02 -7.54
CA ARG A 5 13.32 4.58 -6.24
C ARG A 5 14.51 5.23 -5.55
N GLY A 6 14.31 6.46 -5.09
CA GLY A 6 15.21 7.13 -4.14
C GLY A 6 14.90 6.72 -2.70
N ILE A 7 15.94 6.49 -1.91
CA ILE A 7 15.87 6.01 -0.53
C ILE A 7 16.84 6.83 0.31
N LYS A 8 16.32 7.49 1.35
CA LYS A 8 17.13 8.14 2.38
C LYS A 8 17.91 7.08 3.17
N GLY A 9 19.23 7.13 3.08
CA GLY A 9 20.14 6.22 3.76
C GLY A 9 20.54 4.99 2.93
N GLU A 10 21.80 4.95 2.53
CA GLU A 10 22.40 3.89 1.69
C GLU A 10 22.18 2.47 2.24
N GLN A 11 22.23 2.29 3.56
CA GLN A 11 22.05 0.99 4.20
C GLN A 11 20.69 0.34 3.89
N TYR A 12 19.64 1.15 3.72
CA TYR A 12 18.31 0.68 3.35
C TYR A 12 18.27 0.36 1.87
N ALA A 13 18.85 1.22 1.02
CA ALA A 13 18.95 0.97 -0.42
C ALA A 13 19.74 -0.31 -0.75
N ARG A 14 20.81 -0.62 0.01
CA ARG A 14 21.61 -1.83 -0.21
C ARG A 14 20.87 -3.15 0.03
N LYS A 15 19.76 -3.14 0.77
CA LYS A 15 18.92 -4.34 0.95
C LYS A 15 18.43 -4.91 -0.38
N ILE A 16 18.30 -4.07 -1.42
CA ILE A 16 17.93 -4.51 -2.77
C ILE A 16 18.86 -5.60 -3.30
N LYS A 17 20.15 -5.61 -2.91
CA LYS A 17 21.10 -6.65 -3.35
C LYS A 17 20.70 -8.06 -2.90
N LYS A 18 19.87 -8.17 -1.86
CA LYS A 18 19.29 -9.43 -1.36
C LYS A 18 17.88 -9.68 -1.90
N GLY A 19 17.41 -8.87 -2.85
CA GLY A 19 16.05 -8.90 -3.36
C GLY A 19 15.03 -8.21 -2.45
N ILE A 20 15.47 -7.47 -1.43
CA ILE A 20 14.56 -6.95 -0.39
C ILE A 20 14.22 -5.49 -0.62
N VAL A 21 12.93 -5.17 -0.59
CA VAL A 21 12.39 -3.80 -0.54
C VAL A 21 11.43 -3.69 0.65
N ASP A 22 11.53 -2.59 1.41
CA ASP A 22 10.61 -2.32 2.51
C ASP A 22 9.43 -1.45 2.05
N CYS A 23 8.22 -1.88 2.44
CA CYS A 23 6.95 -1.18 2.29
C CYS A 23 6.53 -0.62 3.65
N ARG A 24 6.13 0.66 3.71
CA ARG A 24 5.67 1.31 4.95
C ARG A 24 4.18 1.06 5.15
N ASP A 25 3.73 0.90 6.38
CA ASP A 25 2.30 0.73 6.65
C ASP A 25 1.48 1.97 6.23
N VAL A 26 0.32 1.72 5.64
CA VAL A 26 -0.57 2.77 5.13
C VAL A 26 -1.12 3.62 6.28
N LEU A 27 -1.47 3.00 7.41
CA LEU A 27 -2.05 3.71 8.56
C LEU A 27 -1.13 4.81 9.11
N SER A 28 0.16 4.53 9.34
CA SER A 28 1.10 5.56 9.80
C SER A 28 1.31 6.67 8.77
N THR A 29 1.18 6.35 7.48
CA THR A 29 1.29 7.32 6.39
C THR A 29 0.09 8.27 6.36
N LEU A 30 -1.11 7.77 6.69
CA LEU A 30 -2.32 8.59 6.77
C LEU A 30 -2.30 9.56 7.96
N LEU A 31 -1.79 9.10 9.10
CA LEU A 31 -1.75 9.89 10.34
C LEU A 31 -0.55 10.84 10.41
N GLU A 32 0.54 10.50 9.72
CA GLU A 32 1.73 11.31 9.60
C GLU A 32 2.33 11.16 8.19
N PRO A 33 1.77 11.90 7.21
CA PRO A 33 2.25 11.89 5.83
C PRO A 33 3.76 12.13 5.74
N PRO A 34 4.54 11.23 5.11
CA PRO A 34 5.95 11.46 4.89
C PRO A 34 6.17 12.62 3.92
N VAL A 35 7.26 13.35 4.14
CA VAL A 35 7.86 14.15 3.07
C VAL A 35 8.44 13.17 2.04
N THR A 36 7.87 13.14 0.83
CA THR A 36 8.32 12.26 -0.25
C THR A 36 9.21 13.02 -1.24
N GLY A 37 9.93 12.30 -2.11
CA GLY A 37 10.66 12.91 -3.23
C GLY A 37 9.74 13.45 -4.33
N TYR A 38 8.42 13.29 -4.21
CA TYR A 38 7.45 13.97 -5.04
C TYR A 38 7.09 15.29 -4.35
N GLU A 39 7.90 16.32 -4.60
CA GLU A 39 7.69 17.69 -4.08
C GLU A 39 6.29 18.24 -4.39
N PHE A 40 5.68 17.70 -5.44
CA PHE A 40 4.37 18.08 -5.97
C PHE A 40 3.22 17.18 -5.47
N SER A 41 3.51 16.25 -4.56
CA SER A 41 2.50 15.45 -3.87
C SER A 41 2.63 15.67 -2.36
N ASP A 42 1.78 16.53 -1.80
CA ASP A 42 1.47 16.42 -0.37
C ASP A 42 0.73 15.09 -0.21
N TYR A 43 1.48 14.04 0.11
CA TYR A 43 1.01 12.67 0.01
C TYR A 43 -0.04 12.36 1.08
N TYR A 44 -1.29 12.71 0.81
CA TYR A 44 -2.45 12.34 1.61
C TYR A 44 -3.40 11.51 0.74
N GLU A 45 -3.55 10.23 1.08
CA GLU A 45 -4.34 9.23 0.35
C GLU A 45 -5.85 9.46 0.53
N LYS A 46 -6.35 10.62 0.06
CA LYS A 46 -7.75 11.06 0.19
C LYS A 46 -8.74 10.00 -0.27
N ASN A 47 -8.47 9.39 -1.42
CA ASN A 47 -9.30 8.33 -1.98
C ASN A 47 -9.38 7.10 -1.06
N PHE A 48 -8.27 6.75 -0.41
CA PHE A 48 -8.26 5.66 0.56
C PHE A 48 -9.09 6.00 1.80
N VAL A 49 -8.99 7.23 2.32
CA VAL A 49 -9.80 7.66 3.47
C VAL A 49 -11.28 7.64 3.12
N LYS A 50 -11.68 8.12 1.93
CA LYS A 50 -13.06 8.02 1.42
C LYS A 50 -13.52 6.55 1.33
N ALA A 51 -12.71 5.71 0.69
CA ALA A 51 -13.02 4.29 0.54
C ALA A 51 -13.18 3.59 1.89
N ALA A 52 -12.30 3.88 2.85
CA ALA A 52 -12.36 3.30 4.17
C ALA A 52 -13.56 3.84 4.98
N ALA A 53 -13.88 5.13 4.91
CA ALA A 53 -15.05 5.72 5.57
C ALA A 53 -16.36 5.12 5.06
N ALA A 54 -16.46 4.88 3.75
CA ALA A 54 -17.60 4.22 3.13
C ALA A 54 -17.81 2.79 3.65
N LEU A 55 -16.75 2.06 4.03
CA LEU A 55 -16.89 0.72 4.64
C LEU A 55 -17.67 0.74 5.96
N TYR A 56 -17.69 1.88 6.65
CA TYR A 56 -18.35 2.09 7.93
C TYR A 56 -19.58 3.01 7.84
N GLY A 57 -19.90 3.56 6.66
CA GLY A 57 -20.97 4.55 6.50
C GLY A 57 -20.68 5.86 7.26
N LYS A 58 -19.42 6.28 7.27
CA LYS A 58 -18.95 7.48 7.98
C LYS A 58 -18.49 8.55 7.00
N GLU A 59 -18.41 9.79 7.48
CA GLU A 59 -17.75 10.89 6.78
C GLU A 59 -16.24 10.62 6.66
N ALA A 60 -15.63 11.10 5.58
CA ALA A 60 -14.22 10.85 5.26
C ALA A 60 -13.26 11.80 6.01
N ASP A 61 -13.36 11.82 7.34
CA ASP A 61 -12.49 12.61 8.24
C ASP A 61 -11.72 11.70 9.19
N ILE A 62 -10.45 11.40 8.86
CA ILE A 62 -9.60 10.51 9.65
C ILE A 62 -9.37 11.00 11.10
N HIS A 63 -9.64 12.26 11.40
CA HIS A 63 -9.54 12.80 12.76
C HIS A 63 -10.86 12.69 13.55
N GLU A 64 -11.95 12.21 12.94
CA GLU A 64 -13.15 11.85 13.68
C GLU A 64 -12.84 10.66 14.60
N PRO A 65 -12.96 10.81 15.94
CA PRO A 65 -12.47 9.83 16.90
C PRO A 65 -13.00 8.41 16.69
N GLU A 66 -14.29 8.25 16.41
CA GLU A 66 -14.86 6.90 16.26
C GLU A 66 -14.42 6.26 14.95
N PHE A 67 -14.33 7.01 13.85
CA PHE A 67 -13.82 6.53 12.57
C PHE A 67 -12.35 6.12 12.69
N LEU A 68 -11.53 6.95 13.33
CA LEU A 68 -10.13 6.64 13.56
C LEU A 68 -9.97 5.36 14.38
N TYR A 69 -10.74 5.22 15.46
CA TYR A 69 -10.76 4.00 16.25
C TYR A 69 -11.09 2.77 15.39
N ASP A 70 -12.15 2.84 14.59
CA ASP A 70 -12.58 1.74 13.73
C ASP A 70 -11.53 1.38 12.67
N LEU A 71 -10.81 2.37 12.13
CA LEU A 71 -9.70 2.17 11.20
C LEU A 71 -8.53 1.44 11.87
N MET A 72 -8.16 1.87 13.08
CA MET A 72 -6.99 1.36 13.80
C MET A 72 -7.16 -0.10 14.26
N ILE A 73 -8.39 -0.57 14.43
CA ILE A 73 -8.70 -1.98 14.73
C ILE A 73 -9.14 -2.78 13.50
N HIS A 74 -9.15 -2.19 12.29
CA HIS A 74 -9.61 -2.89 11.10
C HIS A 74 -8.68 -4.08 10.75
N TYR A 75 -9.23 -5.14 10.15
CA TYR A 75 -8.45 -6.31 9.76
C TYR A 75 -7.51 -6.07 8.56
N VAL A 76 -7.70 -4.97 7.83
CA VAL A 76 -6.97 -4.69 6.59
C VAL A 76 -6.07 -3.45 6.73
N VAL A 77 -6.58 -2.32 7.22
CA VAL A 77 -5.89 -1.02 7.13
C VAL A 77 -4.55 -0.99 7.88
N PRO A 78 -4.45 -1.48 9.13
CA PRO A 78 -3.17 -1.52 9.85
C PRO A 78 -2.14 -2.50 9.27
N HIS A 79 -2.57 -3.36 8.33
CA HIS A 79 -1.81 -4.47 7.75
C HIS A 79 -1.60 -4.32 6.24
N MET A 80 -2.01 -3.18 5.67
CA MET A 80 -1.64 -2.79 4.32
C MET A 80 -0.36 -1.97 4.38
N TYR A 81 0.56 -2.28 3.49
CA TYR A 81 1.84 -1.63 3.35
C TYR A 81 2.01 -1.17 1.92
N LEU A 82 2.67 -0.04 1.73
CA LEU A 82 2.82 0.59 0.44
C LEU A 82 4.27 1.00 0.22
N THR A 83 4.70 0.87 -1.03
CA THR A 83 5.89 1.50 -1.53
C THR A 83 5.65 2.03 -2.94
N TYR A 84 6.36 3.09 -3.29
CA TYR A 84 6.27 3.73 -4.60
C TYR A 84 7.64 3.70 -5.28
N PHE A 85 7.58 3.62 -6.60
CA PHE A 85 8.68 3.75 -7.52
C PHE A 85 8.29 4.76 -8.59
N HIS A 86 9.28 5.41 -9.18
CA HIS A 86 9.14 6.17 -10.41
C HIS A 86 9.31 5.24 -11.61
N ILE A 87 8.37 5.30 -12.55
CA ILE A 87 8.47 4.59 -13.82
C ILE A 87 9.41 5.37 -14.72
N LEU A 88 10.50 4.71 -15.17
CA LEU A 88 11.46 5.31 -16.08
C LEU A 88 10.76 5.83 -17.34
N ASN A 89 10.87 7.13 -17.56
CA ASN A 89 10.31 7.85 -18.70
C ASN A 89 11.20 9.06 -19.09
N PRO A 90 10.93 9.77 -20.20
CA PRO A 90 11.76 10.89 -20.65
C PRO A 90 11.93 12.04 -19.65
N LYS A 91 10.99 12.24 -18.71
CA LYS A 91 11.04 13.27 -17.65
C LYS A 91 11.78 12.81 -16.39
N SER A 92 12.38 11.61 -16.39
CA SER A 92 13.00 11.05 -15.16
C SER A 92 14.21 11.83 -14.66
N LEU A 93 14.89 12.61 -15.52
CA LEU A 93 15.98 13.48 -15.07
C LEU A 93 15.42 14.67 -14.26
N GLU A 94 14.28 15.22 -14.66
CA GLU A 94 13.59 16.28 -13.92
C GLU A 94 13.01 15.74 -12.61
N TRP A 95 12.46 14.52 -12.62
CA TRP A 95 12.09 13.81 -11.39
C TRP A 95 13.27 13.63 -10.43
N LEU A 96 14.47 13.38 -10.94
CA LEU A 96 15.64 13.19 -10.10
C LEU A 96 16.05 14.49 -9.38
N ASP A 97 15.71 15.65 -9.94
CA ASP A 97 16.12 16.96 -9.40
C ASP A 97 15.51 17.24 -8.01
N SER A 98 14.36 16.64 -7.68
CA SER A 98 13.69 16.76 -6.38
C SER A 98 14.36 16.00 -5.22
N PHE A 99 15.39 15.20 -5.49
CA PHE A 99 16.11 14.43 -4.47
C PHE A 99 17.37 15.14 -3.97
N GLU A 100 17.73 14.89 -2.71
CA GLU A 100 18.92 15.44 -2.06
C GLU A 100 20.18 14.63 -2.45
N ASP A 101 21.37 15.24 -2.38
CA ASP A 101 22.63 14.56 -2.70
C ASP A 101 22.93 13.34 -1.79
N GLY A 102 22.29 13.28 -0.61
CA GLY A 102 22.39 12.16 0.33
C GLY A 102 21.50 10.96 -0.01
N ASP A 103 20.63 11.06 -1.02
CA ASP A 103 19.74 9.99 -1.42
C ASP A 103 20.46 8.88 -2.20
N SER A 104 20.05 7.65 -1.95
CA SER A 104 20.55 6.46 -2.63
C SER A 104 19.47 5.84 -3.50
N PHE A 105 19.85 5.38 -4.69
CA PHE A 105 18.90 4.92 -5.69
C PHE A 105 19.00 3.43 -5.94
N ILE A 106 17.84 2.82 -6.17
CA ILE A 106 17.70 1.44 -6.62
C ILE A 106 16.91 1.41 -7.92
N ALA A 107 17.14 0.39 -8.75
CA ALA A 107 16.35 0.10 -9.95
C ALA A 107 15.87 -1.35 -9.94
N VAL A 108 14.68 -1.56 -10.51
CA VAL A 108 14.05 -2.87 -10.70
C VAL A 108 13.51 -2.92 -12.13
N ASP A 109 13.89 -3.94 -12.89
CA ASP A 109 13.25 -4.24 -14.19
C ASP A 109 12.10 -5.22 -13.93
N VAL A 110 10.91 -4.67 -13.71
CA VAL A 110 9.73 -5.42 -13.30
C VAL A 110 9.10 -6.17 -14.46
N GLN A 111 8.67 -7.40 -14.18
CA GLN A 111 7.87 -8.25 -15.04
C GLN A 111 6.39 -8.02 -14.73
N LEU A 112 5.61 -7.67 -15.75
CA LEU A 112 4.15 -7.49 -15.61
C LEU A 112 3.42 -8.75 -16.07
N ASP A 113 2.34 -9.10 -15.39
CA ASP A 113 1.45 -10.16 -15.84
C ASP A 113 0.72 -9.74 -17.13
N GLN A 114 0.68 -10.62 -18.12
CA GLN A 114 0.22 -10.30 -19.47
C GLN A 114 -1.26 -9.87 -19.51
N LEU A 115 -2.12 -10.46 -18.68
CA LEU A 115 -3.56 -10.16 -18.70
C LEU A 115 -3.89 -8.97 -17.80
N THR A 116 -3.29 -8.93 -16.62
CA THR A 116 -3.63 -7.90 -15.63
C THR A 116 -2.80 -6.62 -15.75
N GLN A 117 -1.66 -6.66 -16.45
CA GLN A 117 -0.68 -5.57 -16.51
C GLN A 117 -0.19 -5.14 -15.12
N THR A 118 -0.16 -6.08 -14.17
CA THR A 118 0.32 -5.86 -12.80
C THR A 118 1.54 -6.71 -12.49
N ALA A 119 2.39 -6.24 -11.57
CA ALA A 119 3.41 -7.07 -10.96
C ALA A 119 2.80 -7.83 -9.79
N ILE A 120 2.82 -9.16 -9.80
CA ILE A 120 2.16 -9.99 -8.76
C ILE A 120 3.24 -10.77 -8.01
N GLY A 121 3.35 -10.62 -6.70
CA GLY A 121 4.26 -11.38 -5.85
C GLY A 121 3.52 -12.10 -4.72
N HIS A 122 4.26 -12.71 -3.80
CA HIS A 122 3.64 -13.40 -2.67
C HIS A 122 3.17 -12.38 -1.61
N GLU A 123 1.85 -12.29 -1.40
CA GLU A 123 1.18 -11.33 -0.51
C GLU A 123 1.37 -9.84 -0.88
N TYR A 124 1.67 -9.56 -2.15
CA TYR A 124 1.69 -8.20 -2.66
C TYR A 124 1.42 -8.17 -4.17
N PHE A 125 0.96 -7.02 -4.65
CA PHE A 125 0.95 -6.72 -6.08
C PHE A 125 1.28 -5.26 -6.31
N GLY A 126 1.63 -4.90 -7.54
CA GLY A 126 1.88 -3.53 -7.92
C GLY A 126 1.40 -3.19 -9.31
N ALA A 127 1.09 -1.91 -9.50
CA ALA A 127 0.58 -1.38 -10.74
C ALA A 127 1.04 0.07 -10.93
N GLN A 128 0.98 0.53 -12.17
CA GLN A 128 1.08 1.95 -12.47
C GLN A 128 -0.13 2.67 -11.87
N MET A 129 0.11 3.84 -11.28
CA MET A 129 -0.95 4.68 -10.73
C MET A 129 -1.79 5.29 -11.86
N ALA A 130 -3.11 5.27 -11.70
CA ALA A 130 -4.04 5.98 -12.56
C ALA A 130 -4.20 7.43 -12.07
N TYR A 131 -3.98 8.38 -12.97
CA TYR A 131 -4.20 9.81 -12.70
C TYR A 131 -5.45 10.27 -13.44
N VAL A 132 -6.45 10.72 -12.69
CA VAL A 132 -7.81 11.02 -13.18
C VAL A 132 -8.26 12.38 -12.69
N ASP A 133 -9.20 13.02 -13.37
CA ASP A 133 -9.69 14.32 -12.89
C ASP A 133 -10.68 14.09 -11.73
N THR A 134 -11.47 13.02 -11.81
CA THR A 134 -12.16 12.42 -10.67
C THR A 134 -12.10 10.90 -10.67
N ILE A 135 -12.03 10.28 -9.49
CA ILE A 135 -12.03 8.81 -9.35
C ILE A 135 -13.33 8.18 -9.89
N ARG A 136 -14.42 8.95 -10.04
CA ARG A 136 -15.67 8.50 -10.65
C ARG A 136 -15.55 8.15 -12.14
N GLU A 137 -14.49 8.59 -12.80
CA GLU A 137 -14.17 8.17 -14.18
C GLU A 137 -13.78 6.69 -14.26
N LEU A 138 -13.41 6.09 -13.13
CA LEU A 138 -12.97 4.71 -13.04
C LEU A 138 -14.08 3.86 -12.45
N GLU A 139 -14.47 2.81 -13.15
CA GLU A 139 -15.39 1.84 -12.58
C GLU A 139 -14.65 0.85 -11.66
N GLN A 140 -15.16 0.61 -10.44
CA GLN A 140 -14.56 -0.36 -9.50
C GLN A 140 -14.58 -1.81 -10.04
N ASN A 141 -15.58 -2.15 -10.86
CA ASN A 141 -15.69 -3.39 -11.62
C ASN A 141 -14.84 -3.40 -12.91
N GLY A 142 -14.45 -2.22 -13.43
CA GLY A 142 -13.57 -2.08 -14.60
C GLY A 142 -12.13 -2.56 -14.34
N TYR A 143 -11.74 -2.64 -13.07
CA TYR A 143 -10.44 -3.17 -12.62
C TYR A 143 -10.48 -4.66 -12.24
N ASN A 144 -11.13 -5.49 -13.06
CA ASN A 144 -10.99 -6.95 -13.00
C ASN A 144 -9.51 -7.41 -12.96
N PRO A 145 -8.56 -6.72 -13.64
CA PRO A 145 -7.13 -6.95 -13.47
C PRO A 145 -6.62 -6.88 -12.03
N PHE A 146 -7.03 -5.87 -11.25
CA PHE A 146 -6.57 -5.70 -9.87
C PHE A 146 -7.17 -6.76 -8.95
N GLN A 147 -8.44 -7.13 -9.15
CA GLN A 147 -9.03 -8.23 -8.41
C GLN A 147 -8.26 -9.53 -8.66
N ALA A 148 -7.94 -9.84 -9.92
CA ALA A 148 -7.18 -11.04 -10.27
C ALA A 148 -5.77 -11.00 -9.66
N ALA A 149 -5.09 -9.84 -9.71
CA ALA A 149 -3.80 -9.64 -9.08
C ALA A 149 -3.85 -9.83 -7.55
N CYS A 150 -4.81 -9.21 -6.89
CA CYS A 150 -5.07 -9.37 -5.45
C CYS A 150 -5.31 -10.84 -5.12
N MET A 151 -6.15 -11.52 -5.91
CA MET A 151 -6.49 -12.92 -5.72
C MET A 151 -5.25 -13.81 -5.79
N VAL A 152 -4.46 -13.71 -6.88
CA VAL A 152 -3.24 -14.51 -7.05
C VAL A 152 -2.21 -14.19 -5.96
N SER A 153 -2.10 -12.93 -5.52
CA SER A 153 -1.16 -12.56 -4.47
C SER A 153 -1.45 -13.22 -3.11
N ILE A 154 -2.71 -13.59 -2.84
CA ILE A 154 -3.11 -14.15 -1.54
C ILE A 154 -3.71 -15.56 -1.60
N GLU A 155 -3.87 -16.15 -2.80
CA GLU A 155 -4.61 -17.40 -2.92
C GLU A 155 -3.96 -18.55 -2.16
N ASP A 156 -2.63 -18.65 -2.19
CA ASP A 156 -1.86 -19.73 -1.56
C ASP A 156 -1.95 -19.74 -0.03
N LEU A 157 -2.48 -18.66 0.54
CA LEU A 157 -2.69 -18.50 1.98
C LEU A 157 -3.94 -19.25 2.48
N PHE A 158 -4.79 -19.71 1.55
CA PHE A 158 -6.06 -20.36 1.84
C PHE A 158 -6.10 -21.74 1.20
N GLU A 159 -6.27 -22.78 2.03
CA GLU A 159 -6.60 -24.14 1.56
C GLU A 159 -7.99 -24.16 0.92
N ASP A 160 -8.97 -23.56 1.62
CA ASP A 160 -10.33 -23.35 1.11
C ASP A 160 -10.45 -21.94 0.53
N LYS A 161 -10.44 -21.86 -0.81
CA LYS A 161 -10.51 -20.60 -1.55
C LYS A 161 -11.78 -19.80 -1.28
N THR A 162 -12.87 -20.42 -0.81
CA THR A 162 -14.09 -19.67 -0.47
C THR A 162 -13.89 -18.75 0.73
N LYS A 163 -12.99 -19.12 1.65
CA LYS A 163 -12.66 -18.33 2.84
C LYS A 163 -11.83 -17.09 2.53
N MET A 164 -11.24 -17.01 1.34
CA MET A 164 -10.51 -15.84 0.86
C MET A 164 -11.45 -14.68 0.47
N ILE A 165 -12.67 -14.99 0.01
CA ILE A 165 -13.57 -14.03 -0.65
C ILE A 165 -13.80 -12.75 0.17
N PRO A 166 -14.09 -12.80 1.50
CA PRO A 166 -14.30 -11.58 2.27
C PRO A 166 -13.07 -10.66 2.31
N TRP A 167 -11.87 -11.26 2.39
CA TRP A 167 -10.60 -10.55 2.45
C TRP A 167 -10.20 -9.99 1.10
N LEU A 168 -10.32 -10.80 0.04
CA LEU A 168 -10.10 -10.35 -1.33
C LEU A 168 -10.97 -9.15 -1.67
N ARG A 169 -12.25 -9.18 -1.29
CA ARG A 169 -13.19 -8.10 -1.54
C ARG A 169 -12.77 -6.80 -0.85
N LEU A 170 -12.37 -6.86 0.41
CA LEU A 170 -11.91 -5.69 1.17
C LEU A 170 -10.57 -5.17 0.65
N TYR A 171 -9.63 -6.08 0.38
CA TYR A 171 -8.31 -5.74 -0.12
C TYR A 171 -8.41 -5.06 -1.49
N ASN A 172 -9.20 -5.62 -2.42
CA ASN A 172 -9.42 -5.04 -3.74
C ASN A 172 -10.08 -3.65 -3.65
N THR A 173 -11.10 -3.46 -2.81
CA THR A 173 -11.74 -2.14 -2.60
C THR A 173 -10.73 -1.08 -2.16
N LEU A 174 -9.90 -1.41 -1.16
CA LEU A 174 -8.95 -0.45 -0.59
C LEU A 174 -7.73 -0.25 -1.49
N ALA A 175 -7.24 -1.31 -2.14
CA ALA A 175 -6.11 -1.23 -3.06
C ALA A 175 -6.43 -0.41 -4.30
N PHE A 176 -7.66 -0.50 -4.83
CA PHE A 176 -8.13 0.36 -5.92
C PHE A 176 -7.93 1.85 -5.59
N ALA A 177 -8.33 2.27 -4.38
CA ALA A 177 -8.19 3.65 -3.95
C ALA A 177 -6.73 4.10 -3.83
N LEU A 178 -5.81 3.19 -3.45
CA LEU A 178 -4.37 3.45 -3.41
C LEU A 178 -3.69 3.43 -4.78
N LEU A 179 -4.40 3.04 -5.85
CA LEU A 179 -3.86 3.02 -7.22
C LEU A 179 -4.46 4.12 -8.08
N CYS A 180 -5.23 5.03 -7.47
CA CYS A 180 -5.90 6.14 -8.15
C CYS A 180 -5.56 7.47 -7.46
N ARG A 181 -5.08 8.44 -8.23
CA ARG A 181 -4.87 9.82 -7.77
C ARG A 181 -5.74 10.76 -8.59
N GLU A 182 -6.56 11.53 -7.89
CA GLU A 182 -7.25 12.68 -8.50
C GLU A 182 -6.20 13.79 -8.74
N LYS A 183 -6.18 14.34 -9.95
CA LYS A 183 -5.29 15.45 -10.29
C LYS A 183 -5.78 16.71 -9.58
N ASP A 184 -4.86 17.42 -8.96
CA ASP A 184 -5.09 18.71 -8.33
C ASP A 184 -4.07 19.74 -8.85
N ASP A 185 -4.10 20.94 -8.29
CA ASP A 185 -3.20 22.04 -8.69
C ASP A 185 -1.71 21.70 -8.48
N LYS A 186 -1.40 20.65 -7.72
CA LYS A 186 -0.03 20.17 -7.51
C LYS A 186 0.34 19.01 -8.43
N PHE A 187 -0.60 18.39 -9.14
CA PHE A 187 -0.26 17.30 -10.06
C PHE A 187 0.71 17.75 -11.17
N THR A 188 1.67 16.89 -11.50
CA THR A 188 2.55 17.07 -12.64
C THR A 188 2.78 15.76 -13.37
N ASP A 189 2.87 15.81 -14.69
CA ASP A 189 3.20 14.66 -15.54
C ASP A 189 4.60 14.05 -15.25
N ILE A 190 5.43 14.72 -14.43
CA ILE A 190 6.68 14.15 -13.90
C ILE A 190 6.35 13.00 -12.94
N GLU A 191 5.25 13.10 -12.19
CA GLU A 191 4.75 12.07 -11.30
C GLU A 191 4.26 10.89 -12.15
N ASN A 192 5.11 9.86 -12.27
CA ASN A 192 4.73 8.63 -12.95
C ASN A 192 4.98 7.46 -12.01
N GLU A 193 4.08 7.31 -11.04
CA GLU A 193 4.23 6.35 -9.95
C GLU A 193 3.86 4.93 -10.36
N PHE A 194 4.70 3.99 -9.95
CA PHE A 194 4.34 2.58 -9.80
C PHE A 194 4.26 2.25 -8.32
N ARG A 195 3.10 1.78 -7.87
CA ARG A 195 2.86 1.46 -6.46
C ARG A 195 2.85 -0.03 -6.28
N ILE A 196 3.51 -0.51 -5.22
CA ILE A 196 3.44 -1.89 -4.76
C ILE A 196 2.76 -1.90 -3.40
N ILE A 197 1.63 -2.60 -3.32
CA ILE A 197 0.82 -2.77 -2.12
C ILE A 197 1.06 -4.17 -1.61
N ALA A 198 1.63 -4.29 -0.41
CA ALA A 198 1.74 -5.53 0.32
C ALA A 198 0.65 -5.63 1.38
N TYR A 199 0.18 -6.84 1.65
CA TYR A 199 -0.87 -7.08 2.63
C TYR A 199 -0.47 -8.25 3.53
N ASP A 200 -0.51 -8.06 4.86
CA ASP A 200 -0.53 -9.19 5.78
C ASP A 200 -1.98 -9.68 5.89
N CYS A 201 -2.35 -10.63 5.03
CA CYS A 201 -3.72 -11.12 4.98
C CYS A 201 -4.03 -11.98 6.24
N PRO A 202 -5.22 -11.86 6.87
CA PRO A 202 -5.61 -12.72 7.97
C PRO A 202 -5.60 -14.21 7.58
N ARG A 203 -5.20 -15.07 8.51
CA ARG A 203 -5.23 -16.53 8.36
C ARG A 203 -6.34 -17.13 9.19
N ILE A 204 -6.89 -18.26 8.73
CA ILE A 204 -7.86 -19.02 9.52
C ILE A 204 -7.14 -20.19 10.16
N VAL A 205 -6.97 -20.13 11.47
CA VAL A 205 -6.29 -21.15 12.26
C VAL A 205 -7.28 -21.70 13.28
N ASN A 206 -7.56 -23.01 13.22
CA ASN A 206 -8.54 -23.68 14.09
C ASN A 206 -9.93 -23.00 14.09
N GLY A 207 -10.38 -22.55 12.91
CA GLY A 207 -11.69 -21.89 12.75
C GLY A 207 -11.76 -20.45 13.27
N ARG A 208 -10.64 -19.87 13.72
CA ARG A 208 -10.55 -18.47 14.15
C ARG A 208 -9.72 -17.66 13.18
N ILE A 209 -10.15 -16.42 12.93
CA ILE A 209 -9.37 -15.44 12.18
C ILE A 209 -8.21 -15.01 13.08
N GLN A 210 -6.98 -15.15 12.58
CA GLN A 210 -5.77 -14.66 13.20
C GLN A 210 -5.16 -13.60 12.30
N GLN A 211 -4.81 -12.47 12.89
CA GLN A 211 -4.10 -11.40 12.22
C GLN A 211 -2.84 -11.09 13.03
N ALA A 212 -1.74 -10.77 12.33
CA ALA A 212 -0.48 -10.46 13.00
C ALA A 212 -0.68 -9.24 13.91
N PRO A 213 -0.30 -9.28 15.21
CA PRO A 213 -0.37 -8.11 16.06
C PRO A 213 0.56 -7.02 15.52
N ARG A 214 0.11 -5.77 15.53
CA ARG A 214 0.91 -4.61 15.10
C ARG A 214 1.40 -3.84 16.33
N PRO A 215 2.68 -3.93 16.71
CA PRO A 215 3.26 -3.04 17.72
C PRO A 215 3.00 -1.58 17.35
N ALA A 216 2.72 -0.76 18.36
CA ALA A 216 2.33 0.62 18.14
C ALA A 216 2.84 1.54 19.24
N VAL A 217 3.31 2.71 18.83
CA VAL A 217 3.54 3.88 19.67
C VAL A 217 2.67 5.01 19.13
N LEU A 218 1.64 5.36 19.90
CA LEU A 218 0.79 6.50 19.62
C LEU A 218 1.42 7.75 20.22
N THR A 219 1.43 8.85 19.48
CA THR A 219 1.78 10.17 20.00
C THR A 219 0.56 11.07 19.84
N GLY A 220 -0.01 11.50 20.96
CA GLY A 220 -1.12 12.45 20.95
C GLY A 220 -0.66 13.88 20.66
N GLN A 221 -1.59 14.74 20.28
CA GLN A 221 -1.35 16.19 20.13
C GLN A 221 -0.80 16.85 21.40
N THR A 222 -1.11 16.28 22.57
CA THR A 222 -0.56 16.73 23.86
C THR A 222 0.93 16.41 24.02
N GLY A 223 1.51 15.62 23.11
CA GLY A 223 2.87 15.08 23.19
C GLY A 223 3.00 13.81 24.04
N MET A 224 1.91 13.34 24.64
CA MET A 224 1.90 12.08 25.39
C MET A 224 2.11 10.89 24.46
N LYS A 225 2.93 9.93 24.90
CA LYS A 225 3.19 8.70 24.13
C LYS A 225 2.61 7.48 24.83
N TYR A 226 1.96 6.63 24.04
CA TYR A 226 1.34 5.41 24.51
C TYR A 226 1.91 4.24 23.73
N LYS A 227 2.49 3.26 24.42
CA LYS A 227 3.08 2.06 23.81
C LYS A 227 2.18 0.86 24.04
N GLY A 228 1.90 0.13 22.99
CA GLY A 228 1.02 -1.04 23.04
C GLY A 228 1.08 -1.86 21.76
N VAL A 229 0.03 -2.63 21.52
CA VAL A 229 -0.10 -3.51 20.37
C VAL A 229 -1.52 -3.38 19.84
N LEU A 230 -1.65 -2.95 18.58
CA LEU A 230 -2.92 -2.96 17.87
C LEU A 230 -3.28 -4.40 17.49
N THR A 231 -4.44 -4.85 17.97
CA THR A 231 -5.02 -6.15 17.63
C THR A 231 -6.31 -5.94 16.86
N ALA A 232 -6.41 -6.52 15.67
CA ALA A 232 -7.59 -6.37 14.82
C ALA A 232 -8.87 -6.82 15.55
N GLY A 233 -9.92 -6.00 15.46
CA GLY A 233 -11.22 -6.22 16.09
C GLY A 233 -11.27 -6.05 17.61
N MET A 234 -10.21 -5.55 18.25
CA MET A 234 -10.13 -5.43 19.72
C MET A 234 -9.72 -4.03 20.17
N ASP A 235 -10.42 -3.48 21.17
CA ASP A 235 -9.96 -2.29 21.89
C ASP A 235 -8.72 -2.65 22.71
N SER A 236 -7.55 -2.27 22.20
CA SER A 236 -6.27 -2.70 22.74
C SER A 236 -5.82 -1.76 23.86
N MET A 237 -5.18 -2.30 24.90
CA MET A 237 -4.65 -1.50 26.00
C MET A 237 -3.23 -1.00 25.69
N PHE A 238 -2.96 0.27 25.98
CA PHE A 238 -1.66 0.90 25.83
C PHE A 238 -1.16 1.45 27.16
N GLU A 239 0.17 1.46 27.31
CA GLU A 239 0.86 2.00 28.48
C GLU A 239 1.44 3.37 28.15
N SER A 240 1.08 4.38 28.95
CA SER A 240 1.63 5.74 28.85
C SER A 240 3.08 5.80 29.36
N ASN A 241 3.91 6.62 28.72
CA ASN A 241 5.29 6.84 29.13
C ASN A 241 5.46 7.89 30.26
N THR A 242 4.38 8.51 30.75
CA THR A 242 4.42 9.51 31.82
C THR A 242 4.15 8.92 33.19
N TYR A 243 5.18 8.90 34.05
CA TYR A 243 5.11 8.43 35.44
C TYR A 243 4.31 9.34 36.40
N VAL A 244 3.66 10.39 35.88
CA VAL A 244 2.97 11.42 36.68
C VAL A 244 1.49 11.08 36.92
N PHE A 245 0.87 10.26 36.06
CA PHE A 245 -0.54 9.88 36.19
C PHE A 245 -0.72 8.53 36.90
N ARG A 246 -1.79 8.41 37.70
CA ARG A 246 -2.12 7.19 38.47
C ARG A 246 -2.58 6.02 37.58
N ASP A 247 -3.20 6.29 36.44
CA ASP A 247 -3.58 5.29 35.45
C ASP A 247 -2.64 5.32 34.25
N LEU A 248 -1.65 4.43 34.30
CA LEU A 248 -0.66 4.24 33.23
C LEU A 248 -1.24 3.49 32.03
N LYS A 249 -2.41 2.84 32.17
CA LYS A 249 -3.04 2.03 31.12
C LYS A 249 -4.32 2.69 30.64
N LYS A 250 -4.43 2.89 29.33
CA LYS A 250 -5.63 3.39 28.67
C LYS A 250 -5.98 2.51 27.48
N SER A 251 -7.27 2.37 27.20
CA SER A 251 -7.72 1.73 25.97
C SER A 251 -7.42 2.62 24.75
N LEU A 252 -7.35 2.02 23.58
CA LEU A 252 -7.15 2.74 22.33
C LEU A 252 -8.26 3.78 22.13
N ARG A 253 -9.51 3.38 22.39
CA ARG A 253 -10.69 4.27 22.30
C ARG A 253 -10.56 5.47 23.22
N GLU A 254 -10.14 5.26 24.47
CA GLU A 254 -9.93 6.34 25.44
C GLU A 254 -8.87 7.33 24.97
N ILE A 255 -7.73 6.82 24.48
CA ILE A 255 -6.63 7.65 23.97
C ILE A 255 -7.10 8.51 22.80
N ILE A 256 -7.78 7.91 21.81
CA ILE A 256 -8.26 8.63 20.63
C ILE A 256 -9.29 9.69 21.02
N ALA A 257 -10.20 9.39 21.95
CA ALA A 257 -11.20 10.35 22.42
C ALA A 257 -10.57 11.54 23.17
N GLU A 258 -9.62 11.27 24.07
CA GLU A 258 -8.92 12.32 24.84
C GLU A 258 -8.06 13.23 23.95
N GLU A 259 -7.36 12.62 22.98
CA GLU A 259 -6.55 13.34 22.00
C GLU A 259 -7.40 13.91 20.85
N LYS A 260 -8.72 13.73 20.87
CA LYS A 260 -9.70 14.22 19.89
C LYS A 260 -9.36 13.81 18.45
N GLY A 261 -8.92 12.56 18.26
CA GLY A 261 -8.49 12.03 16.97
C GLY A 261 -7.18 12.59 16.42
N MET A 262 -6.52 13.49 17.15
CA MET A 262 -5.23 14.07 16.77
C MET A 262 -4.10 13.21 17.33
N VAL A 263 -3.94 12.01 16.78
CA VAL A 263 -2.86 11.07 17.13
C VAL A 263 -2.01 10.74 15.92
N THR A 264 -0.71 10.64 16.11
CA THR A 264 0.21 10.03 15.14
C THR A 264 0.64 8.65 15.60
N LEU A 265 1.15 7.86 14.66
CA LEU A 265 1.49 6.46 14.87
C LEU A 265 2.87 6.17 14.27
N ASP A 266 3.70 5.46 15.03
CA ASP A 266 5.00 5.00 14.53
C ASP A 266 4.87 4.13 13.27
N SER A 267 5.81 4.31 12.36
CA SER A 267 5.84 3.55 11.11
C SER A 267 6.29 2.12 11.35
N GLN A 268 5.56 1.18 10.73
CA GLN A 268 5.92 -0.22 10.63
C GLN A 268 6.25 -0.55 9.18
N PHE A 269 7.13 -1.53 8.98
CA PHE A 269 7.59 -1.90 7.65
C PHE A 269 7.40 -3.40 7.41
N LYS A 270 6.87 -3.75 6.24
CA LYS A 270 6.86 -5.11 5.70
C LYS A 270 7.89 -5.20 4.59
N SER A 271 8.83 -6.12 4.70
CA SER A 271 9.77 -6.43 3.62
C SER A 271 9.09 -7.33 2.59
N ILE A 272 9.26 -7.03 1.32
CA ILE A 272 8.88 -7.88 0.19
C ILE A 272 10.13 -8.39 -0.54
N ASP A 273 9.99 -9.53 -1.22
CA ASP A 273 11.04 -10.10 -2.05
C ASP A 273 10.79 -9.79 -3.53
N ILE A 274 11.44 -8.74 -4.05
CA ILE A 274 11.22 -8.31 -5.44
C ILE A 274 11.71 -9.31 -6.48
N ARG A 275 12.36 -10.41 -6.09
CA ARG A 275 12.65 -11.55 -6.98
C ARG A 275 11.38 -12.20 -7.51
N ASP A 276 10.25 -12.08 -6.80
CA ASP A 276 8.99 -12.61 -7.30
C ASP A 276 8.49 -11.89 -8.56
N ILE A 277 8.98 -10.67 -8.81
CA ILE A 277 8.53 -9.79 -9.89
C ILE A 277 9.68 -9.31 -10.80
N SER A 278 10.92 -9.74 -10.56
CA SER A 278 12.08 -9.27 -11.34
C SER A 278 13.29 -10.18 -11.22
N ASP A 279 13.91 -10.49 -12.36
CA ASP A 279 15.23 -11.13 -12.43
C ASP A 279 16.39 -10.12 -12.42
N ASN A 280 16.10 -8.82 -12.50
CA ASN A 280 17.11 -7.78 -12.65
C ASN A 280 16.77 -6.55 -11.81
N TYR A 281 17.40 -6.48 -10.66
CA TYR A 281 17.31 -5.38 -9.72
C TYR A 281 18.73 -5.02 -9.25
N ARG A 282 18.96 -3.75 -8.92
CA ARG A 282 20.28 -3.30 -8.50
C ARG A 282 20.23 -2.06 -7.64
N PHE A 283 21.25 -1.93 -6.80
CA PHE A 283 21.65 -0.67 -6.22
C PHE A 283 22.39 0.15 -7.29
N ILE A 284 21.99 1.40 -7.50
CA ILE A 284 22.55 2.28 -8.52
C ILE A 284 23.70 3.13 -7.94
N GLY A 285 23.49 3.73 -6.77
CA GLY A 285 24.41 4.71 -6.19
C GLY A 285 23.66 5.98 -5.78
N GLY A 286 24.37 7.10 -5.76
CA GLY A 286 23.79 8.42 -5.52
C GLY A 286 23.18 9.04 -6.78
N LYS A 287 22.86 10.34 -6.70
CA LYS A 287 22.16 11.11 -7.72
C LYS A 287 22.87 11.08 -9.08
N GLU A 288 24.19 11.30 -9.11
CA GLU A 288 24.98 11.28 -10.35
C GLU A 288 24.92 9.92 -11.06
N GLN A 289 25.12 8.82 -10.32
CA GLN A 289 25.05 7.46 -10.89
C GLN A 289 23.63 7.13 -11.36
N CYS A 290 22.61 7.65 -10.67
CA CYS A 290 21.21 7.53 -11.09
C CYS A 290 20.95 8.26 -12.41
N ALA A 291 21.47 9.50 -12.57
CA ALA A 291 21.34 10.26 -13.80
C ALA A 291 21.99 9.54 -15.00
N GLU A 292 23.19 8.96 -14.80
CA GLU A 292 23.85 8.14 -15.83
C GLU A 292 23.04 6.90 -16.20
N PHE A 293 22.50 6.20 -15.19
CA PHE A 293 21.63 5.04 -15.39
C PHE A 293 20.38 5.41 -16.19
N ILE A 294 19.70 6.51 -15.87
CA ILE A 294 18.53 7.01 -16.59
C ILE A 294 18.87 7.27 -18.05
N LYS A 295 19.92 8.06 -18.33
CA LYS A 295 20.35 8.40 -19.70
C LYS A 295 20.63 7.16 -20.53
N LYS A 296 21.37 6.19 -19.97
CA LYS A 296 21.70 4.94 -20.65
C LYS A 296 20.46 4.08 -20.91
N SER A 297 19.57 3.98 -19.92
CA SER A 297 18.36 3.15 -20.01
C SER A 297 17.39 3.70 -21.06
N LEU A 298 17.17 5.02 -21.09
CA LEU A 298 16.35 5.69 -22.11
C LEU A 298 16.93 5.53 -23.51
N ALA A 299 18.25 5.58 -23.69
CA ALA A 299 18.87 5.35 -24.99
C ALA A 299 18.68 3.92 -25.51
N SER A 300 18.58 2.94 -24.61
CA SER A 300 18.39 1.53 -24.97
C SER A 300 16.93 1.10 -25.12
N MET A 301 15.97 1.87 -24.57
CA MET A 301 14.53 1.57 -24.49
C MET A 301 14.22 0.07 -24.39
N PRO A 302 14.57 -0.59 -23.27
CA PRO A 302 14.35 -2.02 -23.14
C PRO A 302 12.86 -2.35 -23.25
N GLN A 303 12.54 -3.39 -24.03
CA GLN A 303 11.16 -3.85 -24.18
C GLN A 303 10.60 -4.31 -22.83
N GLU A 304 9.33 -3.97 -22.59
CA GLU A 304 8.61 -4.46 -21.43
C GLU A 304 8.51 -5.98 -21.48
N ARG A 305 8.83 -6.62 -20.36
CA ARG A 305 8.75 -8.08 -20.20
C ARG A 305 7.43 -8.41 -19.54
N CYS A 306 6.66 -9.28 -20.21
CA CYS A 306 5.43 -9.82 -19.67
C CYS A 306 5.60 -11.30 -19.27
N VAL A 307 4.89 -11.71 -18.23
CA VAL A 307 4.82 -13.09 -17.72
C VAL A 307 3.36 -13.56 -17.66
N ASN A 308 3.14 -14.86 -17.57
CA ASN A 308 1.79 -15.44 -17.48
C ASN A 308 1.56 -16.00 -16.08
N LYS A 309 1.17 -15.14 -15.14
CA LYS A 309 0.78 -15.55 -13.78
C LYS A 309 -0.72 -15.80 -13.67
N THR A 310 -1.52 -15.12 -14.48
CA THR A 310 -2.96 -15.32 -14.58
C THR A 310 -3.34 -16.06 -15.86
N ILE A 311 -4.51 -16.71 -15.83
CA ILE A 311 -5.08 -17.40 -17.00
C ILE A 311 -6.57 -17.02 -17.08
N GLN A 312 -6.99 -16.51 -18.23
CA GLN A 312 -8.40 -16.29 -18.53
C GLN A 312 -9.05 -17.61 -18.99
N ARG A 313 -10.17 -17.98 -18.35
CA ARG A 313 -10.99 -19.14 -18.76
C ARG A 313 -12.43 -18.71 -18.97
N THR A 314 -13.06 -19.27 -20.00
CA THR A 314 -14.46 -19.02 -20.33
C THR A 314 -15.23 -20.33 -20.15
N TYR A 315 -16.33 -20.26 -19.42
CA TYR A 315 -17.23 -21.39 -19.17
C TYR A 315 -18.61 -21.03 -19.67
N ARG A 316 -19.38 -22.01 -20.19
CA ARG A 316 -20.81 -21.81 -20.36
C ARG A 316 -21.47 -21.95 -19.00
N ARG A 317 -22.51 -21.16 -18.73
CA ARG A 317 -23.21 -21.20 -17.43
C ARG A 317 -23.75 -22.59 -17.09
N GLU A 318 -24.17 -23.35 -18.10
CA GLU A 318 -24.60 -24.75 -18.01
C GLU A 318 -23.50 -25.72 -17.57
N ASP A 319 -22.23 -25.42 -17.83
CA ASP A 319 -21.08 -26.24 -17.45
C ASP A 319 -20.69 -26.08 -15.97
N ILE A 320 -21.17 -25.02 -15.32
CA ILE A 320 -20.85 -24.65 -13.94
C ILE A 320 -22.12 -24.31 -13.14
N PRO A 321 -23.11 -25.21 -13.06
CA PRO A 321 -24.42 -24.91 -12.47
C PRO A 321 -24.34 -24.54 -10.98
N ASP A 322 -23.32 -25.02 -10.28
CA ASP A 322 -23.10 -24.78 -8.85
C ASP A 322 -22.12 -23.62 -8.56
N ALA A 323 -21.66 -22.89 -9.59
CA ALA A 323 -20.72 -21.78 -9.39
C ALA A 323 -21.39 -20.61 -8.67
N VAL A 324 -20.77 -20.17 -7.58
CA VAL A 324 -21.17 -18.97 -6.83
C VAL A 324 -20.34 -17.79 -7.30
N PHE A 325 -21.01 -16.77 -7.84
CA PHE A 325 -20.39 -15.51 -8.24
C PHE A 325 -20.55 -14.49 -7.11
N THR A 326 -19.43 -14.04 -6.56
CA THR A 326 -19.41 -13.02 -5.50
C THR A 326 -18.88 -11.70 -6.03
N LYS A 327 -19.39 -10.58 -5.51
CA LYS A 327 -18.85 -9.25 -5.83
C LYS A 327 -17.34 -9.18 -5.53
N SER A 328 -16.60 -8.56 -6.44
CA SER A 328 -15.15 -8.36 -6.35
C SER A 328 -14.72 -7.27 -5.38
N HIS A 329 -15.63 -6.37 -5.03
CA HIS A 329 -15.41 -5.22 -4.15
C HIS A 329 -16.67 -4.94 -3.32
N ARG A 330 -16.54 -4.12 -2.29
CA ARG A 330 -17.66 -3.36 -1.71
C ARG A 330 -17.86 -2.08 -2.51
N ASP A 331 -19.12 -1.72 -2.74
CA ASP A 331 -19.48 -0.49 -3.44
C ASP A 331 -19.06 0.72 -2.59
N VAL A 332 -18.39 1.70 -3.21
CA VAL A 332 -17.97 2.96 -2.56
C VAL A 332 -18.53 4.13 -3.37
N GLU A 333 -19.17 5.08 -2.69
CA GLU A 333 -19.55 6.36 -3.29
C GLU A 333 -18.41 7.37 -3.06
N TYR A 334 -17.78 7.82 -4.16
CA TYR A 334 -16.59 8.68 -4.12
C TYR A 334 -16.85 10.17 -4.28
#